data_AF-A0A933LIY1-F1
#
_entry.id   AF-A0A933LIY1-F1
#
_cell.length_a   1.000
_cell.length_b   1.000
_cell.length_c   1.000
_cell.angle_alpha   90.00
_cell.angle_beta   90.00
_cell.angle_gamma   90.00
#
_symmetry.space_group_name_H-M   'P 1'
#
loop_
_entity.id
_entity.type
_entity.pdbx_description
1 polymer ?
#
loop_
_entity_poly.entity_id
_entity_poly.type
_entity_poly.pdbx_seq_one_letter_code
_entity_poly.pdbx_strand_id
1 'polypeptide(L)' 'MSTAIVQVTGREVLDSRGNPTVEATVVLEDGSVGTAAVPSGASTGEHEAV' A
#
# COMPACT_ATOMS: atom_id res chain seq x y z
N MET A 1 -18.53 10.67 -12.05
CA MET A 1 -17.79 9.66 -11.26
C MET A 1 -16.97 10.41 -10.24
N SER A 2 -17.16 10.12 -8.96
CA SER A 2 -16.48 10.79 -7.85
C SER A 2 -15.22 10.01 -7.49
N THR A 3 -14.09 10.71 -7.37
CA THR A 3 -12.79 10.11 -6.98
C THR A 3 -12.51 10.25 -5.49
N ALA A 4 -13.52 10.58 -4.67
CA ALA A 4 -13.36 10.68 -3.23
C ALA A 4 -13.06 9.29 -2.64
N ILE A 5 -12.05 9.20 -1.78
CA ILE A 5 -11.71 7.96 -1.07
C ILE A 5 -12.72 7.76 0.06
N VAL A 6 -13.34 6.59 0.12
CA VAL A 6 -14.31 6.23 1.17
C VAL A 6 -13.80 5.15 2.12
N GLN A 7 -12.82 4.35 1.70
CA GLN A 7 -12.19 3.36 2.56
C GLN A 7 -10.73 3.11 2.16
N VAL A 8 -9.87 2.92 3.17
CA VAL A 8 -8.51 2.41 3.02
C VAL A 8 -8.32 1.26 3.99
N THR A 9 -7.80 0.14 3.53
CA THR A 9 -7.52 -1.04 4.36
C THR A 9 -6.11 -1.54 4.08
N GLY A 10 -5.28 -1.61 5.12
CA GLY A 10 -3.93 -2.15 5.06
C GLY A 10 -3.84 -3.56 5.63
N ARG A 11 -2.93 -4.38 5.09
CA ARG A 11 -2.57 -5.69 5.65
C ARG A 11 -1.09 -6.00 5.45
N GLU A 12 -0.55 -6.83 6.32
CA GLU A 12 0.79 -7.40 6.15
C GLU A 12 0.74 -8.57 5.15
N VAL A 13 1.71 -8.61 4.25
CA VAL A 13 1.92 -9.67 3.25
C VAL A 13 3.40 -10.01 3.16
N LEU A 14 3.76 -11.10 2.48
CA LEU A 14 5.16 -11.45 2.22
C LEU A 14 5.59 -10.96 0.83
N ASP A 15 6.78 -10.38 0.74
CA ASP A 15 7.42 -10.03 -0.52
C ASP A 15 8.03 -11.28 -1.22
N SER A 16 8.66 -11.07 -2.38
CA SER A 16 9.31 -12.15 -3.13
C SER A 16 10.50 -12.81 -2.43
N ARG A 17 11.02 -12.20 -1.35
CA ARG A 17 12.12 -12.71 -0.51
C ARG A 17 11.59 -13.36 0.78
N GLY A 18 10.27 -13.37 0.99
CA GLY A 18 9.64 -13.87 2.21
C GLY A 18 9.68 -12.90 3.40
N ASN A 19 10.02 -11.64 3.18
CA ASN A 19 10.00 -10.62 4.24
C ASN A 19 8.60 -9.99 4.33
N PRO A 20 8.12 -9.66 5.55
CA PRO A 20 6.92 -8.86 5.73
C PRO A 20 7.00 -7.51 4.98
N THR A 21 5.91 -7.16 4.29
CA THR A 21 5.68 -5.85 3.67
C THR A 21 4.19 -5.49 3.75
N VAL A 22 3.82 -4.29 3.32
CA VAL A 22 2.44 -3.77 3.40
C VAL A 22 1.77 -3.81 2.03
N GLU A 23 0.51 -4.25 2.03
CA GLU A 23 -0.43 -4.06 0.93
C GLU A 23 -1.57 -3.16 1.40
N ALA A 24 -2.00 -2.23 0.54
CA ALA A 24 -3.15 -1.37 0.77
C ALA A 24 -4.20 -1.53 -0.33
N THR A 25 -5.46 -1.59 0.08
CA THR A 25 -6.64 -1.51 -0.79
C THR A 25 -7.38 -0.20 -0.53
N VAL A 26 -7.73 0.50 -1.59
CA VAL A 26 -8.49 1.76 -1.58
C VAL A 26 -9.80 1.57 -2.32
N VAL A 27 -10.90 2.06 -1.73
CA VAL A 27 -12.22 2.11 -2.35
C VAL A 27 -12.62 3.57 -2.53
N LEU A 28 -13.06 3.92 -3.75
CA LEU A 28 -13.59 5.23 -4.09
C LEU A 28 -15.12 5.26 -3.97
N GLU A 29 -15.69 6.45 -3.83
CA GLU A 29 -17.13 6.67 -3.73
C GLU A 29 -17.90 6.17 -4.97
N ASP A 30 -17.28 6.17 -6.15
CA ASP A 30 -17.88 5.62 -7.37
C ASP A 30 -17.82 4.07 -7.46
N GLY A 31 -17.27 3.41 -6.45
CA GLY A 31 -17.13 1.96 -6.37
C GLY A 31 -15.84 1.40 -6.98
N SER A 32 -14.97 2.25 -7.55
CA SER A 32 -13.65 1.81 -8.03
C SER A 32 -12.80 1.29 -6.88
N VAL A 33 -12.07 0.19 -7.14
CA VAL A 33 -11.20 -0.46 -6.16
C VAL A 33 -9.78 -0.61 -6.74
N GLY A 34 -8.79 -0.20 -5.96
CA GLY A 34 -7.38 -0.38 -6.30
C GLY A 34 -6.63 -1.04 -5.14
N THR A 35 -5.73 -1.97 -5.47
CA THR A 35 -4.87 -2.66 -4.50
C THR A 35 -3.42 -2.60 -4.95
N ALA A 36 -2.51 -2.29 -4.03
CA ALA A 36 -1.08 -2.24 -4.30
C ALA A 36 -0.26 -2.75 -3.09
N ALA A 37 0.75 -3.57 -3.38
CA ALA A 37 1.77 -3.97 -2.43
C ALA A 37 3.02 -3.11 -2.63
N VAL A 38 3.59 -2.62 -1.53
CA VAL A 38 4.82 -1.81 -1.57
C VAL A 38 6.03 -2.76 -1.51
N PRO A 39 7.08 -2.56 -2.31
CA PRO A 39 8.31 -3.32 -2.17
C PRO A 39 8.96 -3.05 -0.81
N SER A 40 9.50 -4.09 -0.17
CA SER A 40 10.23 -3.92 1.09
C SER A 40 11.55 -3.18 0.86
N GLY A 41 11.79 -2.13 1.64
CA GLY A 41 13.02 -1.33 1.64
C GLY A 41 13.88 -1.57 2.89
N ALA A 42 15.09 -1.02 2.90
CA ALA A 42 15.81 -0.77 4.16
C ALA A 42 15.24 0.51 4.81
N SER A 43 15.32 0.61 6.14
CA SER A 43 14.80 1.75 6.92
C SER A 43 15.92 2.46 7.71
N THR A 44 17.15 2.43 7.18
CA THR A 44 18.37 2.89 7.87
C THR A 44 19.32 3.71 6.97
N GLY A 45 18.84 4.27 5.87
CA GLY A 45 19.61 5.10 4.94
C GLY A 45 19.68 6.58 5.34
N GLU A 46 20.78 7.24 4.97
CA GLU A 46 21.03 8.67 5.27
C GLU A 46 20.15 9.65 4.47
N HIS A 47 19.52 9.18 3.39
CA HIS A 47 18.70 9.98 2.46
C HIS A 47 17.41 9.26 2.04
N GLU A 48 16.78 8.55 2.97
CA GLU A 48 15.52 7.86 2.68
C GLU A 48 14.41 8.84 2.29
N ALA A 49 13.44 8.34 1.52
CA ALA A 49 12.24 9.09 1.19
C ALA A 49 11.50 9.49 2.48
N VAL A 50 11.21 10.79 2.62
CA VAL A 50 10.40 11.38 3.70
C VAL A 50 9.05 11.83 3.18
#